data_AF-A0A1M5PQ37-F1
#
_entry.id   AF-A0A1M5PQ37-F1
#
_cell.length_a   1.000
_cell.length_b   1.000
_cell.length_c   1.000
_cell.angle_alpha   90.00
_cell.angle_beta   90.00
_cell.angle_gamma   90.00
#
_symmetry.space_group_name_H-M   'P 1'
#
loop_
_entity.id
_entity.type
_entity.pdbx_description
1 polymer ?
#
loop_
_entity_poly.entity_id
_entity_poly.type
_entity_poly.pdbx_seq_one_letter_code
_entity_poly.pdbx_strand_id
1 'polypeptide(L)'
;MGWLMDKNEEQKHDIIDEDLYEEIDEEELYELVQREKEKALAREREAKENKRPKRPFPKWVFWLIAWMLLLNVVALLPQTFSIPAIDFLYKSAKLSLQDDIQTYKQAVVTIETKDSKGTGFSITSDGVILTNHHVVEGEEKVAVAFPEDGLHEAEVKETHPTIDLAVLQADVKDVPFLKLTKETAVQPDQPIRFIGNPLNFNGIANEGEIIDYTSLSSWEEEVVMIEAPVYRGNSGSPVLNESGEVIGIIFATLDDKKHGKVGLFYPIHYYYEYRTN
;
A
#
# COMPACT_ATOMS: atom_id res chain seq x y z
N MET A 1 15.19 72.39 4.62
CA MET A 1 15.67 73.27 3.55
C MET A 1 14.70 73.11 2.39
N GLY A 2 13.65 73.91 2.18
CA GLY A 2 13.42 75.30 2.52
C GLY A 2 13.91 76.21 1.39
N TRP A 3 12.97 76.91 0.73
CA TRP A 3 13.13 78.08 -0.17
C TRP A 3 13.53 77.73 -1.63
N LEU A 4 12.99 78.26 -2.74
CA LEU A 4 12.09 79.38 -3.11
C LEU A 4 11.48 79.04 -4.50
N MET A 5 10.19 79.17 -4.78
CA MET A 5 9.43 80.40 -5.08
C MET A 5 9.98 81.19 -6.29
N ASP A 6 9.30 81.08 -7.43
CA ASP A 6 9.16 82.20 -8.36
C ASP A 6 7.66 82.41 -8.62
N LYS A 7 7.24 83.67 -8.47
CA LYS A 7 5.88 84.18 -8.52
C LYS A 7 5.87 85.28 -9.57
N ASN A 8 5.07 85.10 -10.62
CA ASN A 8 4.56 86.16 -11.49
C ASN A 8 3.41 85.51 -12.29
N GLU A 9 2.18 86.00 -12.39
CA GLU A 9 1.51 87.24 -12.00
C GLU A 9 0.03 86.86 -11.73
N GLU A 10 -0.65 87.59 -10.85
CA GLU A 10 -2.08 87.43 -10.60
C GLU A 10 -2.90 88.50 -11.33
N GLN A 11 -4.02 88.04 -11.90
CA GLN A 11 -5.30 88.73 -12.16
C GLN A 11 -5.45 89.64 -13.39
N LYS A 12 -6.29 89.18 -14.34
CA LYS A 12 -7.58 89.82 -14.67
C LYS A 12 -8.41 88.97 -15.66
N HIS A 13 -9.65 88.65 -15.22
CA HIS A 13 -10.91 88.65 -15.98
C HIS A 13 -10.86 88.45 -17.51
N ASP A 14 -11.57 87.42 -18.04
CA ASP A 14 -12.87 87.63 -18.72
C ASP A 14 -13.41 86.38 -19.48
N ILE A 15 -14.72 86.16 -19.30
CA ILE A 15 -15.71 85.49 -20.18
C ILE A 15 -15.71 83.96 -20.26
N ILE A 16 -16.80 83.37 -19.74
CA ILE A 16 -17.23 81.99 -19.99
C ILE A 16 -18.00 82.03 -21.31
N ASP A 17 -17.50 81.35 -22.35
CA ASP A 17 -18.30 81.07 -23.56
C ASP A 17 -19.18 79.85 -23.30
N GLU A 18 -20.38 80.15 -22.85
CA GLU A 18 -21.49 79.24 -22.57
C GLU A 18 -22.30 79.05 -23.86
N ASP A 19 -21.76 78.36 -24.87
CA ASP A 19 -22.50 77.99 -26.10
C ASP A 19 -21.80 76.86 -26.89
N LEU A 20 -22.03 75.58 -26.54
CA LEU A 20 -22.17 74.45 -27.50
C LEU A 20 -22.60 73.14 -26.80
N TYR A 21 -23.77 73.13 -26.17
CA TYR A 21 -24.51 71.88 -26.00
C TYR A 21 -25.61 71.90 -27.05
N GLU A 22 -25.36 71.33 -28.23
CA GLU A 22 -26.45 70.94 -29.10
C GLU A 22 -27.19 69.81 -28.39
N GLU A 23 -28.30 70.14 -27.74
CA GLU A 23 -29.28 69.15 -27.28
C GLU A 23 -29.81 68.46 -28.52
N ILE A 24 -29.28 67.27 -28.81
CA ILE A 24 -29.80 66.37 -29.85
C ILE A 24 -31.29 66.20 -29.57
N ASP A 25 -32.14 66.56 -30.51
CA ASP A 25 -33.58 66.44 -30.32
C ASP A 25 -34.00 64.95 -30.23
N GLU A 26 -35.17 64.66 -29.65
CA GLU A 26 -35.63 63.28 -29.48
C GLU A 26 -35.80 62.54 -30.82
N GLU A 27 -36.06 63.26 -31.93
CA GLU A 27 -36.18 62.69 -33.27
C GLU A 27 -34.81 62.27 -33.85
N GLU A 28 -33.78 63.11 -33.75
CA GLU A 28 -32.41 62.83 -34.17
C GLU A 28 -31.79 61.68 -33.37
N LEU A 29 -32.03 61.63 -32.05
CA LEU A 29 -31.60 60.52 -31.21
C LEU A 29 -32.27 59.20 -31.64
N TYR A 30 -33.56 59.25 -31.97
CA TYR A 30 -34.30 58.10 -32.47
C TYR A 30 -33.75 57.61 -33.81
N GLU A 31 -33.45 58.51 -34.74
CA GLU A 31 -32.83 58.18 -36.02
C GLU A 31 -31.43 57.55 -35.88
N LEU A 32 -30.59 58.09 -34.98
CA LEU A 32 -29.26 57.55 -34.68
C LEU A 32 -29.34 56.11 -34.15
N VAL A 33 -30.26 55.84 -33.24
CA VAL A 33 -30.50 54.50 -32.70
C VAL A 33 -30.98 53.54 -33.78
N GLN A 34 -31.87 53.97 -34.68
CA GLN A 34 -32.32 53.13 -35.80
C GLN A 34 -31.18 52.79 -36.76
N ARG A 35 -30.35 53.78 -37.14
CA ARG A 35 -29.18 53.54 -37.99
C ARG A 35 -28.17 52.58 -37.38
N GLU A 36 -27.88 52.69 -36.09
CA GLU A 36 -26.99 51.74 -35.42
C GLU A 36 -27.58 50.34 -35.34
N LYS A 37 -28.89 50.21 -35.10
CA LYS A 37 -29.59 48.90 -35.16
C LYS A 37 -29.49 48.29 -36.56
N GLU A 38 -29.72 49.07 -37.61
CA GLU A 38 -29.61 48.60 -38.99
C GLU A 38 -28.17 48.19 -39.34
N LYS A 39 -27.16 48.98 -38.95
CA LYS A 39 -25.74 48.63 -39.13
C LYS A 39 -25.36 47.37 -38.35
N ALA A 40 -25.91 47.17 -37.15
CA ALA A 40 -25.68 45.97 -36.35
C ALA A 40 -26.31 44.75 -37.03
N LEU A 41 -27.55 44.88 -37.52
CA LEU A 41 -28.26 43.84 -38.27
C LEU A 41 -27.55 43.50 -39.59
N ALA A 42 -27.02 44.50 -40.31
CA ALA A 42 -26.25 44.32 -41.53
C ALA A 42 -24.94 43.57 -41.26
N ARG A 43 -24.19 43.97 -40.23
CA ARG A 43 -22.98 43.27 -39.78
C ARG A 43 -23.27 41.82 -39.39
N GLU A 44 -24.41 41.56 -38.73
CA GLU A 44 -24.82 40.21 -38.37
C GLU A 44 -25.22 39.36 -39.59
N ARG A 45 -25.89 39.97 -40.59
CA ARG A 45 -26.26 39.32 -41.85
C ARG A 45 -25.02 38.97 -42.68
N GLU A 46 -24.08 39.90 -42.85
CA GLU A 46 -22.80 39.65 -43.52
C GLU A 46 -21.99 38.56 -42.80
N ALA A 47 -21.97 38.57 -41.47
CA ALA A 47 -21.31 37.54 -40.67
C ALA A 47 -22.00 36.15 -40.78
N LYS A 48 -23.30 36.11 -41.08
CA LYS A 48 -24.05 34.86 -41.32
C LYS A 48 -23.88 34.39 -42.77
N GLU A 49 -23.83 35.30 -43.73
CA GLU A 49 -23.67 35.03 -45.16
C GLU A 49 -22.25 34.55 -45.50
N ASN A 50 -21.23 35.10 -44.85
CA ASN A 50 -19.82 34.69 -45.03
C ASN A 50 -19.40 33.45 -44.23
N LYS A 51 -20.31 32.82 -43.45
CA LYS A 51 -20.00 31.58 -42.71
C LYS A 51 -20.09 30.37 -43.64
N ARG A 52 -18.93 29.89 -44.10
CA ARG A 52 -18.82 28.58 -44.77
C ARG A 52 -19.33 27.46 -43.83
N PRO A 53 -20.11 26.47 -44.33
CA PRO A 53 -20.58 25.38 -43.49
C PRO A 53 -19.38 24.58 -42.98
N LYS A 54 -19.21 24.55 -41.65
CA LYS A 54 -18.20 23.69 -41.02
C LYS A 54 -18.59 22.24 -41.33
N ARG A 55 -17.74 21.53 -42.07
CA ARG A 55 -17.94 20.09 -42.34
C ARG A 55 -18.09 19.36 -40.99
N PRO A 56 -19.12 18.51 -40.81
CA PRO A 56 -19.32 17.85 -39.52
C PRO A 56 -18.11 16.97 -39.25
N PHE A 57 -17.41 17.25 -38.15
CA PHE A 57 -16.29 16.42 -37.72
C PHE A 57 -16.79 14.97 -37.55
N PRO A 58 -16.08 13.95 -38.09
CA PRO A 58 -16.56 12.59 -38.01
C PRO A 58 -16.56 12.13 -36.55
N LYS A 59 -17.74 11.81 -36.01
CA LYS A 59 -17.88 11.39 -34.60
C LYS A 59 -17.02 10.17 -34.25
N TRP A 60 -16.71 9.32 -35.21
CA TRP A 60 -15.80 8.17 -35.01
C TRP A 60 -14.37 8.59 -34.70
N VAL A 61 -13.88 9.70 -35.26
CA VAL A 61 -12.54 10.23 -34.96
C VAL A 61 -12.50 10.73 -33.51
N PHE A 62 -13.58 11.36 -33.03
CA PHE A 62 -13.70 11.74 -31.63
C PHE A 62 -13.65 10.53 -30.70
N TRP A 63 -14.41 9.46 -31.02
CA TRP A 63 -14.36 8.21 -30.26
C TRP A 63 -13.01 7.51 -30.31
N LEU A 64 -12.31 7.56 -31.45
CA LEU A 64 -10.96 7.02 -31.59
C LEU A 64 -9.95 7.79 -30.72
N ILE A 65 -10.01 9.13 -30.73
CA ILE A 65 -9.16 9.98 -29.87
C ILE A 65 -9.49 9.74 -28.39
N ALA A 66 -10.77 9.66 -28.03
CA ALA A 66 -11.20 9.35 -26.65
C ALA A 66 -10.68 7.98 -26.20
N TRP A 67 -10.76 6.97 -27.07
CA TRP A 67 -10.19 5.65 -26.80
C TRP A 67 -8.67 5.69 -26.68
N MET A 68 -7.96 6.42 -27.53
CA MET A 68 -6.51 6.58 -27.42
C MET A 68 -6.11 7.26 -26.11
N LEU A 69 -6.82 8.31 -25.71
CA LEU A 69 -6.60 9.00 -24.44
C LEU A 69 -6.91 8.08 -23.25
N LEU A 70 -8.00 7.32 -23.31
CA LEU A 70 -8.35 6.34 -22.29
C LEU A 70 -7.27 5.25 -22.17
N LEU A 71 -6.84 4.69 -23.30
CA LEU A 71 -5.77 3.69 -23.34
C LEU A 71 -4.46 4.27 -22.80
N ASN A 72 -4.15 5.54 -23.09
CA ASN A 72 -2.97 6.20 -22.57
C ASN A 72 -3.05 6.40 -21.04
N VAL A 73 -4.19 6.84 -20.52
CA VAL A 73 -4.42 6.96 -19.06
C VAL A 73 -4.34 5.58 -18.39
N VAL A 74 -5.00 4.56 -18.97
CA VAL A 74 -4.96 3.19 -18.45
C VAL A 74 -3.56 2.59 -18.51
N ALA A 75 -2.76 2.90 -19.54
CA ALA A 75 -1.38 2.45 -19.64
C ALA A 75 -0.45 3.12 -18.63
N LEU A 76 -0.75 4.35 -18.22
CA LEU A 76 0.00 5.07 -17.18
C LEU A 76 -0.32 4.55 -15.77
N LEU A 77 -1.55 4.08 -15.51
CA LEU A 77 -1.98 3.64 -14.18
C LEU A 77 -1.09 2.56 -13.54
N PRO A 78 -0.72 1.45 -14.22
CA PRO A 78 0.19 0.44 -13.67
C PRO A 78 1.61 0.94 -13.41
N GLN A 79 2.08 1.94 -14.18
CA GLN A 79 3.43 2.49 -14.03
C GLN A 79 3.53 3.46 -12.85
N THR A 80 2.46 4.17 -12.52
CA THR A 80 2.43 5.13 -11.42
C THR A 80 1.99 4.53 -10.08
N PHE A 81 1.23 3.43 -10.12
CA PHE A 81 0.72 2.74 -8.93
C PHE A 81 1.04 1.25 -9.02
N SER A 82 2.29 0.87 -8.78
CA SER A 82 2.56 -0.52 -8.38
C SER A 82 1.95 -0.73 -7.00
N ILE A 83 0.93 -1.58 -6.90
CA ILE A 83 0.40 -1.99 -5.59
C ILE A 83 1.43 -2.99 -5.04
N PRO A 84 2.14 -2.70 -3.92
CA PRO A 84 3.16 -3.60 -3.38
C PRO A 84 2.68 -5.05 -3.19
N ALA A 85 1.37 -5.22 -2.91
CA ALA A 85 0.73 -6.52 -2.79
C ALA A 85 0.71 -7.35 -4.09
N ILE A 86 0.68 -6.74 -5.29
CA ILE A 86 0.68 -7.50 -6.55
C ILE A 86 2.05 -8.10 -6.83
N ASP A 87 3.13 -7.33 -6.63
CA ASP A 87 4.51 -7.84 -6.78
C ASP A 87 4.78 -8.98 -5.79
N PHE A 88 4.33 -8.80 -4.55
CA PHE A 88 4.33 -9.80 -3.49
C PHE A 88 3.61 -11.10 -3.91
N LEU A 89 2.39 -11.02 -4.44
CA LEU A 89 1.65 -12.19 -4.91
C LEU A 89 2.31 -12.88 -6.11
N TYR A 90 2.88 -12.10 -7.04
CA TYR A 90 3.60 -12.64 -8.20
C TYR A 90 4.87 -13.41 -7.78
N LYS A 91 5.66 -12.84 -6.86
CA LYS A 91 6.84 -13.52 -6.28
C LYS A 91 6.46 -14.81 -5.59
N SER A 92 5.40 -14.79 -4.77
CA SER A 92 4.86 -15.99 -4.14
C SER A 92 4.41 -17.04 -5.14
N ALA A 93 3.74 -16.63 -6.23
CA ALA A 93 3.33 -17.55 -7.28
C ALA A 93 4.54 -18.22 -7.94
N LYS A 94 5.61 -17.47 -8.21
CA LYS A 94 6.87 -18.01 -8.74
C LYS A 94 7.54 -18.99 -7.78
N LEU A 95 7.60 -18.66 -6.49
CA LEU A 95 8.18 -19.53 -5.46
C LEU A 95 7.38 -20.81 -5.27
N SER A 96 6.06 -20.71 -5.33
CA SER A 96 5.15 -21.86 -5.22
C SER A 96 5.25 -22.82 -6.42
N LEU A 97 5.99 -22.50 -7.48
CA LEU A 97 6.29 -23.45 -8.56
C LEU A 97 7.38 -24.45 -8.17
N GLN A 98 8.10 -24.22 -7.06
CA GLN A 98 9.12 -25.13 -6.56
C GLN A 98 8.46 -26.21 -5.67
N ASP A 99 8.82 -27.47 -5.89
CA ASP A 99 8.18 -28.63 -5.24
C ASP A 99 8.38 -28.63 -3.71
N ASP A 100 9.53 -28.15 -3.24
CA ASP A 100 9.86 -28.00 -1.83
C ASP A 100 8.96 -26.97 -1.15
N ILE A 101 8.77 -25.79 -1.77
CA ILE A 101 7.88 -24.74 -1.26
C ILE A 101 6.43 -25.23 -1.20
N GLN A 102 5.96 -25.97 -2.19
CA GLN A 102 4.62 -26.58 -2.12
C GLN A 102 4.51 -27.51 -0.92
N THR A 103 5.53 -28.33 -0.67
CA THR A 103 5.57 -29.25 0.47
C THR A 103 5.57 -28.49 1.79
N TYR A 104 6.38 -27.45 1.94
CA TYR A 104 6.45 -26.66 3.18
C TYR A 104 5.16 -25.88 3.44
N LYS A 105 4.50 -25.37 2.40
CA LYS A 105 3.21 -24.68 2.52
C LYS A 105 2.13 -25.54 3.19
N GLN A 106 2.17 -26.85 2.99
CA GLN A 106 1.18 -27.76 3.57
C GLN A 106 1.28 -27.86 5.09
N ALA A 107 2.45 -27.60 5.67
CA ALA A 107 2.66 -27.58 7.11
C ALA A 107 2.34 -26.22 7.76
N VAL A 108 2.08 -25.18 6.95
CA VAL A 108 1.77 -23.84 7.43
C VAL A 108 0.27 -23.66 7.55
N VAL A 109 -0.17 -23.29 8.74
CA VAL A 109 -1.59 -23.21 9.10
C VAL A 109 -2.00 -21.77 9.35
N THR A 110 -3.28 -21.49 9.13
CA THR A 110 -3.89 -20.21 9.56
C THR A 110 -4.45 -20.38 10.96
N ILE A 111 -4.15 -19.44 11.86
CA ILE A 111 -4.71 -19.43 13.22
C ILE A 111 -5.68 -18.27 13.31
N GLU A 112 -6.91 -18.57 13.74
CA GLU A 112 -7.96 -17.59 13.92
C GLU A 112 -8.50 -17.67 15.34
N THR A 113 -8.54 -16.51 16.00
CA THR A 113 -9.22 -16.30 17.28
C THR A 113 -10.35 -15.28 17.06
N LYS A 114 -11.07 -14.94 18.12
CA LYS A 114 -12.14 -13.94 18.02
C LYS A 114 -11.60 -12.56 17.60
N ASP A 115 -10.43 -12.19 18.11
CA ASP A 115 -9.86 -10.85 18.01
C ASP A 115 -8.57 -10.80 17.19
N SER A 116 -7.99 -11.96 16.84
CA SER A 116 -6.70 -12.07 16.14
C SER A 116 -6.72 -13.10 15.00
N LYS A 117 -5.81 -12.89 14.05
CA LYS A 117 -5.53 -13.82 12.96
C LYS A 117 -4.04 -13.79 12.66
N GLY A 118 -3.43 -14.97 12.58
CA GLY A 118 -2.01 -15.13 12.37
C GLY A 118 -1.67 -16.40 11.60
N THR A 119 -0.38 -16.73 11.62
CA THR A 119 0.19 -17.92 11.03
C THR A 119 0.69 -18.83 12.14
N GLY A 120 0.63 -20.14 11.91
CA GLY A 120 1.44 -21.10 12.66
C GLY A 120 1.98 -22.16 11.71
N PHE A 121 2.71 -23.12 12.25
CA PHE A 121 3.18 -24.26 11.48
C PHE A 121 3.33 -25.50 12.34
N SER A 122 3.00 -26.65 11.76
CA SER A 122 3.12 -27.95 12.41
C SER A 122 4.59 -28.37 12.48
N ILE A 123 5.02 -28.88 13.64
CA ILE A 123 6.36 -29.41 13.87
C ILE A 123 6.37 -30.93 14.10
N THR A 124 5.18 -31.52 14.25
CA THR A 124 4.99 -32.97 14.33
C THR A 124 3.77 -33.40 13.50
N SER A 125 3.73 -34.68 13.13
CA SER A 125 2.62 -35.26 12.35
C SER A 125 1.34 -35.48 13.16
N ASP A 126 1.42 -35.40 14.49
CA ASP A 126 0.29 -35.49 15.41
C ASP A 126 -0.24 -34.12 15.86
N GLY A 127 0.14 -33.03 15.17
CA GLY A 127 -0.53 -31.74 15.30
C GLY A 127 0.03 -30.77 16.34
N VAL A 128 1.29 -30.92 16.77
CA VAL A 128 1.98 -29.88 17.55
C VAL A 128 2.31 -28.72 16.62
N ILE A 129 1.86 -27.51 16.97
CA ILE A 129 2.01 -26.30 16.16
C ILE A 129 2.73 -25.22 16.97
N LEU A 130 3.63 -24.48 16.30
CA LEU A 130 4.23 -23.27 16.86
C LEU A 130 3.59 -22.02 16.24
N THR A 131 3.44 -20.98 17.06
CA THR A 131 2.98 -19.65 16.65
C THR A 131 3.44 -18.59 17.66
N ASN A 132 2.98 -17.35 17.51
CA ASN A 132 3.21 -16.31 18.49
C ASN A 132 2.20 -16.31 19.64
N HIS A 133 2.66 -15.91 20.82
CA HIS A 133 1.80 -15.72 21.99
C HIS A 133 0.68 -14.70 21.71
N HIS A 134 1.01 -13.53 21.15
CA HIS A 134 0.01 -12.49 20.87
C HIS A 134 -1.06 -12.90 19.85
N VAL A 135 -0.83 -13.96 19.06
CA VAL A 135 -1.83 -14.50 18.14
C VAL A 135 -2.94 -15.23 18.91
N VAL A 136 -2.60 -15.83 20.05
CA VAL A 136 -3.49 -16.68 20.87
C VAL A 136 -3.72 -16.13 22.28
N GLU A 137 -3.35 -14.88 22.53
CA GLU A 137 -3.40 -14.27 23.85
C GLU A 137 -4.82 -14.28 24.41
N GLY A 138 -4.98 -14.81 25.63
CA GLY A 138 -6.26 -14.89 26.33
C GLY A 138 -7.17 -16.05 25.90
N GLU A 139 -6.75 -16.87 24.93
CA GLU A 139 -7.53 -18.01 24.45
C GLU A 139 -7.00 -19.33 25.03
N GLU A 140 -7.90 -20.22 25.46
CA GLU A 140 -7.54 -21.60 25.84
C GLU A 140 -7.54 -22.54 24.63
N LYS A 141 -8.37 -22.20 23.63
CA LYS A 141 -8.59 -22.96 22.40
C LYS A 141 -8.72 -22.00 21.22
N VAL A 142 -8.15 -22.39 20.09
CA VAL A 142 -8.14 -21.59 18.87
C VAL A 142 -8.53 -22.43 17.66
N ALA A 143 -9.01 -21.77 16.61
CA ALA A 143 -9.31 -22.42 15.34
C ALA A 143 -8.06 -22.42 14.46
N VAL A 144 -7.69 -23.58 13.93
CA VAL A 144 -6.53 -23.79 13.07
C VAL A 144 -6.99 -24.33 11.73
N ALA A 145 -6.74 -23.61 10.65
CA ALA A 145 -7.03 -24.06 9.30
C ALA A 145 -5.76 -24.59 8.62
N PHE A 146 -5.78 -25.89 8.33
CA PHE A 146 -4.80 -26.57 7.48
C PHE A 146 -5.17 -26.37 6.01
N PRO A 147 -4.19 -26.20 5.10
CA PRO A 147 -4.47 -25.92 3.68
C PRO A 147 -5.37 -26.97 3.00
N GLU A 148 -5.18 -28.26 3.29
CA GLU A 148 -5.91 -29.36 2.63
C GLU A 148 -6.86 -30.11 3.58
N ASP A 149 -6.60 -30.10 4.88
CA ASP A 149 -7.42 -30.83 5.87
C ASP A 149 -8.58 -29.99 6.43
N GLY A 150 -8.52 -28.67 6.26
CA GLY A 150 -9.57 -27.74 6.67
C GLY A 150 -9.43 -27.26 8.11
N LEU A 151 -10.56 -26.95 8.75
CA LEU A 151 -10.60 -26.28 10.06
C LEU A 151 -10.65 -27.29 11.21
N HIS A 152 -9.74 -27.12 12.18
CA HIS A 152 -9.63 -27.92 13.38
C HIS A 152 -9.58 -27.03 14.62
N GLU A 153 -9.96 -27.57 15.77
CA GLU A 153 -9.73 -26.93 17.07
C GLU A 153 -8.33 -27.33 17.57
N ALA A 154 -7.61 -26.38 18.16
CA ALA A 154 -6.35 -26.63 18.84
C ALA A 154 -6.36 -26.06 20.26
N GLU A 155 -5.80 -26.81 21.20
CA GLU A 155 -5.60 -26.37 22.58
C GLU A 155 -4.27 -25.61 22.71
N VAL A 156 -4.28 -24.49 23.44
CA VAL A 156 -3.05 -23.77 23.81
C VAL A 156 -2.38 -24.54 24.94
N LYS A 157 -1.24 -25.18 24.66
CA LYS A 157 -0.53 -26.04 25.63
C LYS A 157 0.48 -25.28 26.46
N GLU A 158 1.22 -24.38 25.83
CA GLU A 158 2.29 -23.61 26.48
C GLU A 158 2.35 -22.22 25.85
N THR A 159 2.60 -21.20 26.67
CA THR A 159 2.86 -19.84 26.20
C THR A 159 4.04 -19.24 26.95
N HIS A 160 4.86 -18.48 26.22
CA HIS A 160 5.99 -17.72 26.77
C HIS A 160 5.86 -16.26 26.32
N PRO A 161 5.19 -15.41 27.11
CA PRO A 161 4.97 -14.01 26.74
C PRO A 161 6.26 -13.21 26.55
N THR A 162 7.35 -13.57 27.24
CA THR A 162 8.65 -12.86 27.18
C THR A 162 9.34 -12.96 25.82
N ILE A 163 9.09 -14.04 25.09
CA ILE A 163 9.63 -14.30 23.75
C ILE A 163 8.53 -14.47 22.70
N ASP A 164 7.30 -14.06 23.03
CA ASP A 164 6.15 -14.11 22.15
C ASP A 164 5.95 -15.48 21.44
N LEU A 165 6.10 -16.57 22.19
CA LEU A 165 5.98 -17.95 21.69
C LEU A 165 4.74 -18.64 22.26
N ALA A 166 4.04 -19.41 21.43
CA ALA A 166 3.00 -20.32 21.89
C ALA A 166 3.12 -21.69 21.18
N VAL A 167 2.80 -22.74 21.94
CA VAL A 167 2.72 -24.12 21.49
C VAL A 167 1.27 -24.57 21.55
N LEU A 168 0.74 -25.03 20.42
CA LEU A 168 -0.61 -25.52 20.28
C LEU A 168 -0.62 -27.02 20.00
N GLN A 169 -1.73 -27.66 20.33
CA GLN A 169 -2.01 -29.05 19.98
C GLN A 169 -3.35 -29.13 19.26
N ALA A 170 -3.33 -29.40 17.96
CA ALA A 170 -4.52 -29.68 17.18
C ALA A 170 -4.93 -31.17 17.29
N ASP A 171 -6.23 -31.45 17.24
CA ASP A 171 -6.75 -32.82 17.16
C ASP A 171 -6.73 -33.33 15.71
N VAL A 172 -5.53 -33.66 15.24
CA VAL A 172 -5.24 -34.12 13.86
C VAL A 172 -4.20 -35.24 13.87
N LYS A 173 -4.10 -35.99 12.77
CA LYS A 173 -3.10 -37.06 12.59
C LYS A 173 -2.61 -37.09 11.15
N ASP A 174 -1.37 -37.53 10.99
CA ASP A 174 -0.69 -37.69 9.70
C ASP A 174 -0.62 -36.38 8.88
N VAL A 175 -0.55 -35.23 9.58
CA VAL A 175 -0.44 -33.92 8.92
C VAL A 175 0.99 -33.61 8.49
N PRO A 176 1.20 -32.83 7.43
CA PRO A 176 2.51 -32.31 7.05
C PRO A 176 3.12 -31.45 8.16
N PHE A 177 4.44 -31.54 8.34
CA PHE A 177 5.17 -30.79 9.36
C PHE A 177 6.55 -30.36 8.89
N LEU A 178 7.07 -29.29 9.49
CA LEU A 178 8.39 -28.74 9.21
C LEU A 178 9.42 -29.26 10.22
N LYS A 179 10.66 -29.41 9.76
CA LYS A 179 11.80 -29.75 10.62
C LYS A 179 12.38 -28.47 11.22
N LEU A 180 12.63 -28.49 12.52
CA LEU A 180 13.34 -27.41 13.20
C LEU A 180 14.85 -27.67 13.10
N THR A 181 15.64 -26.63 12.79
CA THR A 181 17.09 -26.78 12.86
C THR A 181 17.55 -26.96 14.30
N LYS A 182 18.75 -27.52 14.46
CA LYS A 182 19.50 -27.53 15.74
C LYS A 182 20.60 -26.48 15.78
N GLU A 183 20.85 -25.81 14.66
CA GLU A 183 21.82 -24.72 14.59
C GLU A 183 21.29 -23.50 15.34
N THR A 184 22.16 -22.87 16.13
CA THR A 184 21.77 -21.76 17.01
C THR A 184 22.05 -20.39 16.41
N ALA A 185 23.06 -20.30 15.54
CA ALA A 185 23.52 -19.05 14.96
C ALA A 185 23.03 -18.88 13.53
N VAL A 186 22.49 -17.71 13.21
CA VAL A 186 22.24 -17.27 11.85
C VAL A 186 23.34 -16.31 11.40
N GLN A 187 23.58 -16.21 10.09
CA GLN A 187 24.63 -15.34 9.55
C GLN A 187 24.02 -14.16 8.78
N PRO A 188 24.62 -12.95 8.87
CA PRO A 188 24.31 -11.84 7.96
C PRO A 188 24.43 -12.27 6.50
N ASP A 189 23.62 -11.65 5.64
CA ASP A 189 23.53 -11.92 4.19
C ASP A 189 23.08 -13.34 3.83
N GLN A 190 22.65 -14.15 4.81
CA GLN A 190 22.10 -15.48 4.56
C GLN A 190 20.71 -15.35 3.90
N PRO A 191 20.47 -16.00 2.75
CA PRO A 191 19.16 -16.02 2.14
C PRO A 191 18.19 -16.87 2.97
N ILE A 192 16.97 -16.37 3.09
CA ILE A 192 15.90 -17.03 3.82
C ILE A 192 14.62 -17.06 3.00
N ARG A 193 13.74 -18.00 3.36
CA ARG A 193 12.35 -18.00 2.91
C ARG A 193 11.44 -17.98 4.11
N PHE A 194 10.24 -17.44 3.97
CA PHE A 194 9.20 -17.64 4.98
C PHE A 194 7.85 -17.76 4.33
N ILE A 195 6.96 -18.49 4.97
CA ILE A 195 5.63 -18.78 4.44
C ILE A 195 4.61 -18.35 5.48
N GLY A 196 3.67 -17.50 5.10
CA GLY A 196 2.68 -16.96 6.03
C GLY A 196 1.33 -16.69 5.41
N ASN A 197 0.42 -16.17 6.23
CA ASN A 197 -0.94 -15.82 5.81
C ASN A 197 -1.23 -14.30 5.87
N PRO A 198 -0.43 -13.44 5.22
CA PRO A 198 -0.59 -12.00 5.33
C PRO A 198 -1.80 -11.49 4.53
N LEU A 199 -2.39 -10.41 5.02
CA LEU A 199 -3.48 -9.69 4.32
C LEU A 199 -4.66 -10.61 3.93
N ASN A 200 -4.92 -11.66 4.71
CA ASN A 200 -5.92 -12.71 4.46
C ASN A 200 -5.66 -13.61 3.24
N PHE A 201 -4.49 -13.53 2.60
CA PHE A 201 -4.05 -14.56 1.65
C PHE A 201 -3.38 -15.68 2.41
N ASN A 202 -3.60 -16.93 2.01
CA ASN A 202 -3.06 -18.09 2.70
C ASN A 202 -1.84 -18.67 1.96
N GLY A 203 -0.86 -19.16 2.72
CA GLY A 203 0.30 -19.87 2.19
C GLY A 203 1.16 -19.02 1.25
N ILE A 204 1.35 -17.74 1.56
CA ILE A 204 2.20 -16.87 0.76
C ILE A 204 3.67 -17.12 1.10
N ALA A 205 4.43 -17.58 0.11
CA ALA A 205 5.86 -17.75 0.20
C ALA A 205 6.59 -16.45 -0.14
N ASN A 206 7.60 -16.13 0.66
CA ASN A 206 8.43 -14.94 0.54
C ASN A 206 9.90 -15.32 0.58
N GLU A 207 10.71 -14.47 -0.03
CA GLU A 207 12.17 -14.50 0.05
C GLU A 207 12.66 -13.22 0.73
N GLY A 208 13.80 -13.35 1.43
CA GLY A 208 14.48 -12.23 2.07
C GLY A 208 15.89 -12.62 2.46
N GLU A 209 16.57 -11.70 3.14
CA GLU A 209 17.95 -11.89 3.60
C GLU A 209 18.07 -11.47 5.07
N ILE A 210 18.96 -12.13 5.80
CA ILE A 210 19.27 -11.78 7.18
C ILE A 210 20.16 -10.54 7.20
N ILE A 211 19.76 -9.55 8.00
CA ILE A 211 20.54 -8.33 8.20
C ILE A 211 21.54 -8.56 9.33
N ASP A 212 21.07 -8.65 10.57
CA ASP A 212 21.90 -8.86 11.76
C ASP A 212 21.01 -9.16 12.98
N TYR A 213 21.65 -9.52 14.09
CA TYR A 213 21.01 -9.53 15.41
C TYR A 213 20.75 -8.10 15.92
N THR A 214 19.70 -7.95 16.71
CA THR A 214 19.35 -6.69 17.37
C THR A 214 18.70 -6.95 18.72
N SER A 215 18.92 -6.06 19.68
CA SER A 215 18.27 -6.10 20.98
C SER A 215 17.05 -5.20 21.00
N LEU A 216 15.93 -5.70 21.52
CA LEU A 216 14.73 -4.89 21.75
C LEU A 216 14.63 -4.50 23.21
N SER A 217 14.12 -3.30 23.51
CA SER A 217 13.97 -2.85 24.90
C SER A 217 12.97 -3.67 25.73
N SER A 218 12.09 -4.42 25.07
CA SER A 218 11.06 -5.26 25.70
C SER A 218 11.41 -6.75 25.72
N TRP A 219 12.61 -7.14 25.25
CA TRP A 219 13.07 -8.53 25.21
C TRP A 219 14.40 -8.65 25.96
N GLU A 220 14.57 -9.75 26.67
CA GLU A 220 15.86 -10.09 27.29
C GLU A 220 16.83 -10.68 26.26
N GLU A 221 16.28 -11.45 25.31
CA GLU A 221 17.03 -12.11 24.24
C GLU A 221 17.17 -11.22 22.99
N GLU A 222 18.21 -11.48 22.20
CA GLU A 222 18.38 -10.86 20.89
C GLU A 222 17.40 -11.45 19.87
N VAL A 223 17.01 -10.64 18.88
CA VAL A 223 16.17 -11.08 17.76
C VAL A 223 16.90 -10.78 16.45
N VAL A 224 16.43 -11.36 15.36
CA VAL A 224 17.09 -11.22 14.06
C VAL A 224 16.27 -10.29 13.18
N MET A 225 16.95 -9.32 12.56
CA MET A 225 16.39 -8.45 11.54
C MET A 225 16.50 -9.09 10.16
N ILE A 226 15.46 -8.95 9.36
CA ILE A 226 15.43 -9.42 7.97
C ILE A 226 14.99 -8.32 7.01
N GLU A 227 15.58 -8.33 5.82
CA GLU A 227 15.14 -7.52 4.69
C GLU A 227 14.14 -8.33 3.86
N ALA A 228 12.85 -8.18 4.19
CA ALA A 228 11.77 -8.87 3.50
C ALA A 228 10.40 -8.19 3.70
N PRO A 229 9.43 -8.40 2.79
CA PRO A 229 8.10 -7.82 2.93
C PRO A 229 7.28 -8.50 4.04
N VAL A 230 7.28 -7.92 5.23
CA VAL A 230 6.50 -8.40 6.38
C VAL A 230 5.24 -7.56 6.60
N TYR A 231 4.08 -8.22 6.63
CA TYR A 231 2.75 -7.61 6.80
C TYR A 231 1.96 -8.29 7.92
N ARG A 232 0.85 -7.67 8.34
CA ARG A 232 -0.10 -8.26 9.29
C ARG A 232 -0.57 -9.63 8.78
N GLY A 233 -0.50 -10.63 9.66
CA GLY A 233 -0.77 -12.03 9.37
C GLY A 233 0.48 -12.90 9.25
N ASN A 234 1.67 -12.30 9.10
CA ASN A 234 2.94 -13.04 9.13
C ASN A 234 3.41 -13.42 10.55
N SER A 235 2.81 -12.86 11.61
CA SER A 235 3.09 -13.30 12.98
C SER A 235 2.88 -14.81 13.11
N GLY A 236 3.93 -15.51 13.56
CA GLY A 236 3.99 -16.96 13.72
C GLY A 236 4.44 -17.71 12.46
N SER A 237 4.85 -17.00 11.39
CA SER A 237 5.36 -17.64 10.17
C SER A 237 6.73 -18.28 10.40
N PRO A 238 6.96 -19.52 9.92
CA PRO A 238 8.29 -20.14 9.95
C PRO A 238 9.23 -19.42 8.98
N VAL A 239 10.43 -19.11 9.45
CA VAL A 239 11.58 -18.71 8.62
C VAL A 239 12.40 -19.96 8.33
N LEU A 240 12.66 -20.23 7.05
CA LEU A 240 13.31 -21.41 6.50
C LEU A 240 14.70 -21.05 5.95
N ASN A 241 15.69 -21.89 6.22
CA ASN A 241 16.97 -21.88 5.51
C ASN A 241 16.84 -22.55 4.12
N GLU A 242 17.94 -22.57 3.36
CA GLU A 242 17.99 -23.22 2.04
C GLU A 242 17.72 -24.72 2.08
N SER A 243 17.96 -25.38 3.23
CA SER A 243 17.67 -26.80 3.46
C SER A 243 16.20 -27.07 3.80
N GLY A 244 15.36 -26.04 3.93
CA GLY A 244 13.95 -26.17 4.33
C GLY A 244 13.72 -26.42 5.82
N GLU A 245 14.74 -26.19 6.65
CA GLU A 245 14.61 -26.27 8.10
C GLU A 245 14.23 -24.92 8.67
N VAL A 246 13.37 -24.92 9.69
CA VAL A 246 12.93 -23.72 10.40
C VAL A 246 14.09 -23.22 11.26
N ILE A 247 14.51 -21.98 11.02
CA ILE A 247 15.55 -21.27 11.79
C ILE A 247 14.99 -20.19 12.72
N GLY A 248 13.71 -19.83 12.58
CA GLY A 248 13.06 -18.87 13.47
C GLY A 248 11.60 -18.61 13.14
N ILE A 249 10.98 -17.72 13.91
CA ILE A 249 9.55 -17.41 13.83
C ILE A 249 9.35 -15.89 13.76
N ILE A 250 8.70 -15.40 12.70
CA ILE A 250 8.41 -13.97 12.52
C ILE A 250 7.41 -13.52 13.58
N PHE A 251 7.66 -12.38 14.22
CA PHE A 251 6.76 -11.84 15.24
C PHE A 251 6.43 -10.35 15.09
N ALA A 252 7.32 -9.57 14.46
CA ALA A 252 7.13 -8.12 14.39
C ALA A 252 7.82 -7.47 13.18
N THR A 253 7.65 -6.15 13.07
CA THR A 253 8.43 -5.29 12.17
C THR A 253 9.01 -4.13 12.96
N LEU A 254 10.15 -3.61 12.53
CA LEU A 254 10.82 -2.46 13.14
C LEU A 254 11.13 -1.41 12.08
N ASP A 255 10.92 -0.14 12.40
CA ASP A 255 11.43 0.98 11.59
C ASP A 255 12.88 1.27 12.01
N ASP A 256 13.81 0.59 11.36
CA ASP A 256 15.24 0.78 11.58
C ASP A 256 15.77 2.05 10.87
N LYS A 257 16.72 2.73 11.51
CA LYS A 257 17.27 4.00 11.02
C LYS A 257 18.08 3.86 9.73
N LYS A 258 18.72 2.70 9.53
CA LYS A 258 19.64 2.44 8.42
C LYS A 258 18.95 1.65 7.30
N HIS A 259 18.12 0.68 7.67
CA HIS A 259 17.48 -0.27 6.77
C HIS A 259 16.01 0.05 6.47
N GLY A 260 15.42 1.05 7.13
CA GLY A 260 14.00 1.37 6.99
C GLY A 260 13.13 0.31 7.68
N LYS A 261 11.97 0.00 7.11
CA LYS A 261 11.08 -1.00 7.70
C LYS A 261 11.60 -2.41 7.46
N VAL A 262 12.02 -3.09 8.53
CA VAL A 262 12.55 -4.46 8.52
C VAL A 262 11.58 -5.43 9.20
N GLY A 263 11.67 -6.71 8.84
CA GLY A 263 11.01 -7.79 9.58
C GLY A 263 11.85 -8.24 10.77
N LEU A 264 11.19 -8.79 11.79
CA LEU A 264 11.85 -9.38 12.95
C LEU A 264 11.38 -10.82 13.16
N PHE A 265 12.33 -11.72 13.42
CA PHE A 265 12.05 -13.07 13.89
C PHE A 265 12.91 -13.40 15.11
N TYR A 266 12.41 -14.27 15.99
CA TYR A 266 13.25 -14.85 17.04
C TYR A 266 13.81 -16.22 16.61
N PRO A 267 15.08 -16.51 16.88
CA PRO A 267 15.71 -17.79 16.55
C PRO A 267 14.94 -18.99 17.09
N ILE A 268 14.89 -20.08 16.32
CA ILE A 268 14.13 -21.28 16.70
C ILE A 268 14.69 -21.96 17.95
N HIS A 269 15.97 -21.74 18.30
CA HIS A 269 16.56 -22.39 19.46
C HIS A 269 15.93 -21.93 20.79
N TYR A 270 15.29 -20.76 20.83
CA TYR A 270 14.51 -20.31 21.98
C TYR A 270 13.35 -21.25 22.31
N TYR A 271 12.77 -21.92 21.31
CA TYR A 271 11.79 -22.98 21.57
C TYR A 271 12.37 -24.11 22.43
N TYR A 272 13.64 -24.49 22.23
CA TYR A 272 14.26 -25.55 23.04
C TYR A 272 14.67 -25.07 24.43
N GLU A 273 15.05 -23.81 24.58
CA GLU A 273 15.49 -23.22 25.85
C GLU A 273 14.33 -22.95 26.80
N TYR A 274 13.20 -22.48 26.25
CA TYR A 274 12.02 -22.11 27.03
C TYR A 274 11.06 -23.29 27.25
N ARG A 275 11.20 -24.39 26.50
CA ARG A 275 10.41 -25.59 26.72
C ARG A 275 10.65 -26.13 28.12
N THR A 276 9.62 -26.08 28.95
CA THR A 276 9.67 -26.71 30.27
C THR A 276 9.63 -28.24 30.11
N ASN A 277 10.51 -28.95 30.83
CA ASN A 277 10.48 -30.43 30.92
C ASN A 277 9.30 -30.92 31.74
#